data_AF-A0A8T4MPE0-F1
#
_entry.id   AF-A0A8T4MPE0-F1
#
_cell.length_a   1.000
_cell.length_b   1.000
_cell.length_c   1.000
_cell.angle_alpha   90.00
_cell.angle_beta   90.00
_cell.angle_gamma   90.00
#
_symmetry.space_group_name_H-M   'P 1'
#
loop_
_entity.id
_entity.type
_entity.pdbx_description
1 polymer ?
#
loop_
_entity_poly.entity_id
_entity_poly.type
_entity_poly.pdbx_seq_one_letter_code
_entity_poly.pdbx_strand_id
1 'polypeptide(L)' 'MVEDNCIFPKCLKCEKGYLLPFSFREDVFEKWKCSNEECKYTVRKQDKY' A
#
# COMPACT_ATOMS: atom_id res chain seq x y z
N MET A 1 18.35 -3.22 16.32
CA MET A 1 17.04 -3.83 16.00
C MET A 1 16.32 -2.79 15.17
N VAL A 2 16.10 -3.03 13.88
CA VAL A 2 15.39 -2.04 13.03
C VAL A 2 13.95 -2.05 13.49
N GLU A 3 13.63 -1.10 14.36
CA GLU A 3 12.25 -0.85 14.77
C GLU A 3 11.46 -0.53 13.50
N ASP A 4 10.47 -1.36 13.24
CA ASP A 4 9.55 -1.29 12.11
C ASP A 4 8.60 -0.09 12.32
N ASN A 5 9.15 1.13 12.37
CA ASN A 5 8.44 2.40 12.53
C ASN A 5 7.73 2.83 11.23
N CYS A 6 7.28 1.87 10.42
CA CYS A 6 6.50 2.19 9.23
C CYS A 6 5.05 2.46 9.66
N ILE A 7 4.63 3.72 9.54
CA ILE A 7 3.22 4.14 9.73
C ILE A 7 2.25 3.51 8.72
N PHE A 8 2.78 2.80 7.73
CA PHE A 8 2.02 2.20 6.64
C PHE A 8 1.63 0.75 6.98
N PRO A 9 0.40 0.32 6.65
CA PRO A 9 -0.04 -1.03 6.93
C PRO A 9 0.74 -2.05 6.10
N LYS A 10 0.97 -3.24 6.66
CA LYS A 10 1.58 -4.35 5.91
C LYS A 10 0.68 -4.80 4.76
N CYS A 11 1.31 -5.28 3.69
CA CYS A 11 0.62 -5.84 2.55
C CYS A 11 -0.05 -7.16 2.91
N LEU A 12 -1.37 -7.22 2.79
CA LEU A 12 -2.17 -8.42 3.07
C LEU A 12 -1.86 -9.61 2.14
N LYS A 13 -1.21 -9.37 1.00
CA LYS A 13 -0.93 -10.43 0.01
C LYS A 13 0.42 -11.09 0.19
N CYS A 14 1.45 -10.34 0.57
CA CYS A 14 2.81 -10.88 0.73
C CYS A 14 3.37 -10.79 2.14
N GLU A 15 2.78 -10.00 3.02
CA GLU A 15 3.18 -9.76 4.43
C GLU A 15 4.64 -9.28 4.64
N LYS A 16 5.41 -9.16 3.55
CA LYS A 16 6.82 -8.76 3.51
C LYS A 16 7.03 -7.28 3.19
N GLY A 17 6.03 -6.63 2.59
CA GLY A 17 6.10 -5.22 2.20
C GLY A 17 4.97 -4.38 2.82
N TYR A 18 5.03 -3.07 2.64
CA TYR A 18 4.04 -2.11 3.14
C TYR A 18 3.16 -1.59 2.02
N LEU A 19 1.93 -1.22 2.36
CA LEU A 19 1.01 -0.54 1.46
C LEU A 19 1.32 0.96 1.52
N LEU A 20 1.85 1.49 0.43
CA LEU A 20 2.18 2.91 0.29
C LEU A 20 1.06 3.60 -0.49
N PRO A 21 0.56 4.77 -0.05
CA PRO A 21 -0.39 5.55 -0.83
C PRO A 21 0.26 5.92 -2.17
N PHE A 22 -0.46 5.66 -3.26
CA PHE A 22 -0.02 5.92 -4.61
C PHE A 22 -1.08 6.72 -5.36
N SER A 23 -0.65 7.85 -5.88
CA SER A 23 -1.50 8.83 -6.56
C SER A 23 -1.20 8.79 -8.04
N PHE A 24 -2.21 8.48 -8.86
CA PHE A 24 -2.06 8.51 -10.31
C PHE A 24 -3.01 9.56 -10.87
N ARG A 25 -2.48 10.78 -11.06
CA ARG A 25 -3.18 12.01 -11.51
C ARG A 25 -4.19 12.56 -10.49
N GLU A 26 -3.84 13.72 -9.92
CA GLU A 26 -4.64 14.64 -9.07
C GLU A 26 -5.32 14.10 -7.78
N ASP A 27 -5.59 12.80 -7.65
CA ASP A 27 -6.18 12.20 -6.45
C ASP A 27 -5.12 11.49 -5.58
N VAL A 28 -4.73 12.15 -4.49
CA VAL A 28 -3.52 11.78 -3.73
C VAL A 28 -3.69 10.55 -2.82
N PHE A 29 -4.90 9.98 -2.74
CA PHE A 29 -5.23 8.97 -1.73
C PHE A 29 -6.17 7.85 -2.20
N GLU A 30 -6.37 7.69 -3.50
CA GLU A 30 -7.34 6.71 -4.01
C GLU A 30 -6.79 5.27 -4.01
N LYS A 31 -5.46 5.08 -4.10
CA LYS A 31 -4.85 3.75 -4.27
C LYS A 31 -3.69 3.56 -3.32
N TRP A 32 -3.52 2.35 -2.81
CA TRP A 32 -2.41 1.94 -1.96
C TRP A 32 -1.69 0.79 -2.65
N LYS A 33 -0.40 0.97 -2.96
CA LYS A 33 0.41 -0.01 -3.67
C LYS A 33 1.41 -0.65 -2.72
N CYS A 34 1.56 -1.96 -2.80
CA CYS A 34 2.60 -2.67 -2.07
C CYS A 34 4.00 -2.23 -2.55
N SER A 35 4.87 -1.90 -1.61
CA SER A 35 6.28 -1.58 -1.85
C SER A 35 7.09 -2.76 -2.37
N ASN A 36 6.58 -3.99 -2.27
CA ASN A 36 7.24 -5.16 -2.82
C ASN A 36 6.89 -5.30 -4.32
N GLU A 37 7.89 -5.11 -5.18
CA GLU A 37 7.79 -5.20 -6.64
C GLU A 37 7.39 -6.59 -7.15
N GLU A 38 7.67 -7.65 -6.38
CA GLU A 38 7.24 -9.01 -6.71
C GLU A 38 5.75 -9.23 -6.44
N CYS A 39 5.20 -8.52 -5.45
CA CYS A 39 3.81 -8.71 -5.05
C CYS A 39 2.82 -7.96 -5.97
N LYS A 40 3.17 -6.72 -6.37
CA LYS A 40 2.36 -5.81 -7.19
C LYS A 40 0.91 -5.59 -6.69
N TYR A 41 0.64 -5.91 -5.43
CA TYR A 41 -0.70 -5.78 -4.85
C TYR A 41 -1.07 -4.32 -4.71
N THR A 42 -2.30 -3.98 -5.11
CA THR A 42 -2.82 -2.61 -5.06
C THR A 42 -4.23 -2.63 -4.49
N VAL A 43 -4.47 -1.86 -3.44
CA VAL A 43 -5.80 -1.63 -2.83
C VAL A 43 -6.35 -0.32 -3.37
N ARG A 44 -7.63 -0.27 -3.72
CA ARG A 44 -8.32 0.98 -4.08
C ARG A 44 -9.29 1.35 -2.96
N LYS A 45 -9.42 2.63 -2.66
CA LYS A 45 -10.32 3.16 -1.61
C LYS A 45 -11.82 3.03 -1.99
N GLN A 46 -12.13 2.85 -3.28
CA GLN A 46 -13.49 2.62 -3.78
C GLN A 46 -13.83 1.13 -3.79
N ASP A 47 -14.31 0.61 -2.66
CA ASP A 47 -15.29 -0.49 -2.64
C ASP A 47 -16.14 -0.37 -1.36
N LYS A 48 -16.80 0.78 -1.23
CA LYS A 48 -17.98 0.91 -0.36
C LYS A 48 -18.97 1.86 -1.02
N TYR A 49 -19.99 1.21 -1.57
CA TYR A 49 -21.31 1.71 -2.01
C TYR A 49 -21.36 2.52 -3.30
#